data_AF-A0A1C0YVP8-F1
#
_entry.id   AF-A0A1C0YVP8-F1
#
_cell.length_a   1.000
_cell.length_b   1.000
_cell.length_c   1.000
_cell.angle_alpha   90.00
_cell.angle_beta   90.00
_cell.angle_gamma   90.00
#
_symmetry.space_group_name_H-M   'P 1'
#
loop_
_entity.id
_entity.type
_entity.pdbx_description
1 polymer ?
#
loop_
_entity_poly.entity_id
_entity_poly.type
_entity_poly.pdbx_seq_one_letter_code
_entity_poly.pdbx_strand_id
1 'polypeptide(L)' 'METITTDMLLMLAPLFVVQLILLVVALLDLRRVADTRGPKWLWLIIILFVNIVGPIVYFIVGRKQ' A
#
# COMPACT_ATOMS: atom_id res chain seq x y z
N MET A 1 -25.88 17.09 13.30
CA MET A 1 -25.07 15.94 13.75
C MET A 1 -24.45 15.17 12.58
N GLU A 2 -25.04 15.21 11.38
CA GLU A 2 -24.49 14.60 10.14
C GLU A 2 -23.34 15.38 9.46
N THR A 3 -23.19 16.68 9.74
CA THR A 3 -22.13 17.51 9.15
C THR A 3 -20.74 17.13 9.67
N ILE A 4 -20.60 16.96 10.98
CA ILE A 4 -19.33 16.61 11.65
C ILE A 4 -18.74 15.29 11.14
N THR A 5 -19.58 14.28 10.87
CA THR A 5 -19.12 12.98 10.35
C THR A 5 -18.64 13.06 8.91
N THR A 6 -19.27 13.92 8.10
CA THR A 6 -18.91 14.11 6.69
C THR A 6 -17.61 14.88 6.56
N ASP A 7 -17.42 15.92 7.38
CA ASP A 7 -16.19 16.72 7.40
C ASP A 7 -14.97 15.87 7.79
N MET A 8 -15.11 14.96 8.77
CA MET A 8 -14.06 14.00 9.13
C MET A 8 -13.68 13.08 7.96
N LEU A 9 -14.67 12.60 7.19
CA LEU A 9 -14.43 11.74 6.03
C LEU A 9 -13.65 12.50 4.93
N LEU A 10 -14.02 13.74 4.64
CA LEU A 10 -13.32 14.57 3.64
C LEU A 10 -11.88 14.86 4.06
N MET A 11 -11.60 15.07 5.34
CA MET A 11 -10.22 15.29 5.83
C MET A 11 -9.35 14.03 5.70
N LEU A 12 -9.94 12.84 5.83
CA LEU A 12 -9.23 11.56 5.68
C LEU A 12 -9.17 11.07 4.22
N ALA A 13 -10.04 11.57 3.34
CA ALA A 13 -10.09 11.15 1.94
C ALA A 13 -8.72 11.19 1.22
N PRO A 14 -7.87 12.23 1.38
CA PRO A 14 -6.54 12.26 0.77
C PRO A 14 -5.63 11.12 1.26
N LEU A 15 -5.70 10.77 2.54
CA LEU A 15 -4.92 9.68 3.12
C LEU A 15 -5.31 8.34 2.50
N PHE A 16 -6.61 8.08 2.33
CA PHE A 16 -7.11 6.88 1.66
C PHE A 16 -6.71 6.84 0.18
N VAL A 17 -6.74 7.98 -0.52
CA VAL A 17 -6.29 8.06 -1.92
C VAL A 17 -4.81 7.71 -2.04
N VAL A 18 -3.95 8.27 -1.19
CA VAL A 18 -2.52 7.94 -1.17
C VAL A 18 -2.30 6.46 -0.84
N GLN A 19 -3.04 5.92 0.13
CA GLN A 19 -2.96 4.51 0.48
C GLN A 19 -3.34 3.60 -0.70
N LEU A 20 -4.42 3.91 -1.43
CA LEU A 20 -4.86 3.15 -2.59
C LEU A 20 -3.84 3.22 -3.73
N ILE A 21 -3.32 4.41 -4.03
CA ILE A 21 -2.28 4.58 -5.06
C ILE A 21 -1.06 3.74 -4.69
N LEU A 22 -0.58 3.85 -3.44
CA LEU A 22 0.59 3.13 -2.99
C LEU A 22 0.39 1.61 -3.05
N LEU A 23 -0.79 1.13 -2.65
CA LEU A 23 -1.17 -0.28 -2.73
C LEU A 23 -1.14 -0.78 -4.19
N VAL A 24 -1.82 -0.07 -5.10
CA VAL A 24 -1.90 -0.46 -6.52
C VAL A 24 -0.51 -0.46 -7.16
N VAL A 25 0.28 0.58 -6.93
CA VAL A 25 1.63 0.68 -7.47
C VAL A 25 2.51 -0.46 -6.91
N ALA A 26 2.42 -0.78 -5.63
CA ALA A 26 3.19 -1.87 -5.03
C ALA A 26 2.81 -3.24 -5.61
N LEU A 27 1.52 -3.49 -5.81
CA LEU A 27 1.05 -4.73 -6.45
C LEU A 27 1.50 -4.84 -7.91
N LEU A 28 1.42 -3.74 -8.68
CA LEU A 28 1.91 -3.71 -10.06
C LEU A 28 3.42 -3.91 -10.13
N ASP A 29 4.18 -3.28 -9.24
CA ASP A 29 5.63 -3.43 -9.16
C ASP A 29 6.02 -4.87 -8.78
N LEU A 30 5.35 -5.47 -7.78
CA LEU A 30 5.59 -6.85 -7.35
C LEU A 30 5.38 -7.86 -8.49
N ARG A 31 4.41 -7.61 -9.39
CA ARG A 31 4.20 -8.44 -10.58
C ARG A 31 5.25 -8.24 -11.66
N ARG A 32 5.83 -7.04 -11.76
CA ARG A 32 6.83 -6.69 -12.78
C ARG A 32 8.24 -7.13 -12.41
N VAL A 33 8.59 -7.09 -11.12
CA VAL A 33 9.95 -7.41 -10.68
C VAL A 33 10.22 -8.91 -10.83
N ALA A 34 11.42 -9.25 -11.34
CA ALA A 34 11.79 -10.65 -11.56
C ALA A 34 12.03 -11.39 -10.24
N ASP A 35 12.66 -10.71 -9.27
CA ASP A 35 13.05 -11.28 -7.98
C ASP A 35 12.84 -10.27 -6.85
N THR A 36 12.46 -10.75 -5.68
CA THR A 36 12.26 -9.94 -4.47
C THR A 36 13.20 -10.37 -3.37
N ARG A 37 13.40 -9.55 -2.34
CA ARG A 37 14.11 -10.00 -1.13
C ARG A 37 13.22 -10.97 -0.35
N GLY A 38 13.29 -12.26 -0.67
CA GLY A 38 12.40 -13.31 -0.18
C GLY A 38 11.31 -13.68 -1.20
N PRO A 39 10.42 -14.63 -0.88
CA PRO A 39 9.41 -15.13 -1.81
C PRO A 39 8.36 -14.05 -2.15
N LYS A 40 8.00 -13.91 -3.43
CA LYS A 40 7.02 -12.91 -3.90
C LYS A 40 5.67 -12.98 -3.18
N TRP A 41 5.22 -14.20 -2.85
CA TRP A 41 3.96 -14.42 -2.15
C TRP A 41 3.95 -13.83 -0.73
N LEU A 42 5.10 -13.79 -0.05
CA LEU A 42 5.20 -13.14 1.27
C LEU A 42 4.97 -11.64 1.14
N TRP A 43 5.57 -11.01 0.13
CA TRP A 43 5.39 -9.58 -0.13
C TRP A 43 3.95 -9.24 -0.51
N LEU A 44 3.27 -10.11 -1.26
CA LEU A 44 1.84 -9.94 -1.57
C LEU A 44 1.00 -9.86 -0.28
N ILE A 45 1.24 -10.77 0.68
CA ILE A 45 0.53 -10.77 1.97
C ILE A 45 0.86 -9.49 2.75
N ILE A 46 2.13 -9.11 2.85
CA ILE A 46 2.54 -7.91 3.59
C ILE A 46 1.86 -6.66 3.02
N ILE A 47 1.88 -6.50 1.69
CA ILE A 47 1.28 -5.36 0.99
C ILE A 47 -0.23 -5.26 1.26
N LEU A 48 -0.94 -6.40 1.31
CA LEU A 48 -2.40 -6.44 1.49
C LEU A 48 -2.85 -6.28 2.94
N PHE A 49 -2.11 -6.84 3.90
CA PHE A 49 -2.57 -6.95 5.29
C PHE A 49 -1.97 -5.92 6.25
N VAL A 50 -0.89 -5.23 5.85
CA VAL A 50 -0.15 -4.30 6.73
C VAL A 50 -0.46 -2.83 6.42
N ASN A 51 -1.61 -2.55 5.78
CA ASN A 51 -2.08 -1.21 5.42
C ASN A 51 -0.99 -0.39 4.68
N ILE A 52 -0.84 0.91 4.95
CA ILE A 52 0.16 1.76 4.31
C ILE A 52 1.60 1.29 4.55
N VAL A 53 1.85 0.63 5.69
CA VAL A 53 3.20 0.18 6.06
C VAL A 53 3.66 -0.97 5.17
N GLY A 54 2.77 -1.87 4.74
CA GLY A 54 3.10 -3.00 3.87
C GLY A 54 3.75 -2.58 2.54
N PRO A 55 3.09 -1.76 1.71
CA PRO A 55 3.65 -1.17 0.50
C PRO A 55 4.95 -0.38 0.74
N ILE A 56 5.03 0.42 1.81
CA ILE A 56 6.25 1.18 2.13
C ILE A 56 7.44 0.23 2.35
N VAL A 57 7.26 -0.78 3.21
CA VAL A 57 8.32 -1.76 3.52
C VAL A 57 8.67 -2.56 2.27
N TYR A 58 7.69 -2.90 1.42
CA TYR A 58 7.96 -3.53 0.14
C TYR A 58 8.88 -2.66 -0.74
N PHE A 59 8.60 -1.37 -0.91
CA PHE A 59 9.44 -0.52 -1.76
C PHE A 59 10.85 -0.30 -1.21
N ILE A 60 10.99 -0.20 0.11
CA ILE A 60 12.29 0.06 0.76
C ILE A 60 13.13 -1.23 0.83
N VAL A 61 12.52 -2.34 1.25
CA VAL A 61 13.22 -3.58 1.60
C VAL A 61 12.92 -4.69 0.59
N GLY A 62 11.65 -4.90 0.24
CA GLY A 62 11.23 -6.04 -0.57
C GLY A 62 11.66 -5.99 -2.03
N ARG A 63 11.65 -4.79 -2.62
CA ARG A 63 12.06 -4.55 -4.00
C ARG A 63 13.56 -4.73 -4.13
N LYS A 64 13.96 -5.76 -4.88
CA LYS A 64 15.34 -5.95 -5.33
C LYS A 64 15.47 -5.18 -6.64
N GLN A 65 16.41 -4.23 -6.70
CA GLN A 65 16.81 -3.61 -7.96
C GLN A 65 17.57 -4.64 -8.80
#